data_AF-A0A319DVA8-F1
#
_entry.id   AF-A0A319DVA8-F1
#
_cell.length_a   1.000
_cell.length_b   1.000
_cell.length_c   1.000
_cell.angle_alpha   90.00
_cell.angle_beta   90.00
_cell.angle_gamma   90.00
#
_symmetry.space_group_name_H-M   'P 1'
#
loop_
_entity.id
_entity.type
_entity.pdbx_description
1 polymer ?
#
loop_
_entity_poly.entity_id
_entity_poly.type
_entity_poly.pdbx_seq_one_letter_code
_entity_poly.pdbx_strand_id
1 'polypeptide(L)' 'MLIEHPDKYPFPVFSELYSQNVTINWPYDSMDTVSHQGDSIVFNPIFEKHVRKLDNWTVSGQFRDYLPEMMAAIYGR' A
#
# COMPACT_ATOMS: atom_id res chain seq x y z
N MET A 1 7.82 -3.03 -10.94
CA MET A 1 6.94 -1.91 -10.55
C MET A 1 5.64 -2.54 -10.04
N LEU A 2 4.95 -1.96 -9.05
CA LEU A 2 3.78 -2.65 -8.43
C LEU A 2 2.54 -2.70 -9.35
N ILE A 3 2.44 -1.72 -10.26
CA ILE A 3 1.38 -1.62 -11.28
C ILE A 3 2.09 -1.39 -12.60
N GLU A 4 1.93 -2.31 -13.55
CA GLU A 4 2.64 -2.24 -14.85
C GLU A 4 1.85 -1.46 -15.90
N HIS A 5 0.53 -1.32 -15.73
CA HIS A 5 -0.38 -0.62 -16.65
C HIS A 5 -1.31 0.34 -15.91
N PRO A 6 -0.80 1.47 -15.39
CA PRO A 6 -1.61 2.43 -14.65
C PRO A 6 -2.75 3.06 -15.48
N ASP A 7 -2.62 3.05 -16.81
CA ASP A 7 -3.64 3.49 -17.78
C ASP A 7 -4.91 2.62 -17.76
N LYS A 8 -4.79 1.34 -17.37
CA LYS A 8 -5.91 0.40 -17.29
C LYS A 8 -6.76 0.57 -16.02
N TYR A 9 -6.25 1.29 -15.03
CA TYR A 9 -6.88 1.44 -13.72
C TYR A 9 -7.10 2.93 -13.42
N PRO A 10 -8.25 3.51 -13.83
CA PRO A 10 -8.60 4.87 -13.46
C PRO A 10 -8.50 5.07 -11.95
N PHE A 11 -7.91 6.18 -11.53
CA PHE A 11 -7.66 6.47 -10.12
C PHE A 11 -8.86 6.23 -9.19
N PRO A 12 -10.11 6.63 -9.53
CA PRO A 12 -11.25 6.39 -8.63
C PRO A 12 -11.48 4.90 -8.36
N VAL A 13 -11.47 4.08 -9.41
CA VAL A 13 -11.68 2.63 -9.32
C VAL A 13 -10.55 1.97 -8.54
N PHE A 14 -9.31 2.34 -8.86
CA PHE A 14 -8.13 1.83 -8.16
C PHE A 14 -8.15 2.22 -6.68
N SER A 15 -8.44 3.48 -6.36
CA SER A 15 -8.44 4.01 -4.99
C SER A 15 -9.48 3.31 -4.11
N GLU A 16 -10.67 3.03 -4.64
CA GLU A 16 -11.73 2.33 -3.92
C GLU A 16 -11.33 0.87 -3.64
N LEU A 17 -10.92 0.14 -4.67
CA LEU A 17 -10.49 -1.25 -4.55
C LEU A 17 -9.31 -1.37 -3.58
N TYR A 18 -8.29 -0.51 -3.73
CA TYR A 18 -7.10 -0.53 -2.90
C TYR A 18 -7.44 -0.26 -1.43
N SER A 19 -8.25 0.77 -1.15
CA SER A 19 -8.60 1.15 0.23
C SER A 19 -9.41 0.09 0.97
N GLN A 20 -10.18 -0.72 0.24
CA GLN A 20 -11.00 -1.79 0.83
C GLN A 20 -10.25 -3.10 1.03
N ASN A 21 -9.19 -3.35 0.25
CA ASN A 21 -8.61 -4.69 0.14
C ASN A 21 -7.12 -4.77 0.50
N VAL A 22 -6.45 -3.64 0.70
CA VAL A 22 -5.02 -3.59 1.05
C VAL A 22 -4.86 -3.06 2.46
N THR A 23 -4.11 -3.78 3.28
CA THR A 23 -3.74 -3.37 4.64
C THR A 23 -2.23 -3.40 4.79
N ILE A 24 -1.66 -2.31 5.28
CA ILE A 24 -0.26 -2.25 5.69
C ILE A 24 -0.21 -2.73 7.15
N ASN A 25 0.49 -3.82 7.41
CA ASN A 25 0.63 -4.45 8.72
C ASN A 25 1.59 -3.62 9.59
N TRP A 26 1.19 -2.41 9.97
CA TRP A 26 1.95 -1.53 10.84
C TRP A 26 1.72 -1.94 12.30
N PRO A 27 2.77 -2.36 13.04
CA PRO A 27 2.60 -2.89 14.39
C PRO A 27 2.55 -1.82 15.50
N TYR A 28 2.75 -0.55 15.14
CA TYR A 28 2.78 0.59 16.08
C TYR A 28 1.54 1.46 15.92
N ASP A 29 1.47 2.55 16.70
CA ASP A 29 0.36 3.48 16.65
C ASP A 29 0.26 4.14 15.26
N SER A 30 -0.95 4.39 14.78
CA SER A 30 -1.18 5.05 13.50
C SER A 30 -0.68 6.50 13.51
N MET A 31 -0.64 7.15 14.67
CA MET A 31 -0.07 8.48 14.84
C MET A 31 1.45 8.50 14.61
N ASP A 32 2.14 7.36 14.78
CA ASP A 32 3.58 7.23 14.52
C ASP A 32 3.92 7.12 13.02
N THR A 33 2.91 7.06 12.15
CA THR A 33 3.11 6.99 10.69
C THR A 33 3.57 8.32 10.10
N VAL A 34 3.32 9.42 10.79
CA VAL A 34 3.66 10.78 10.36
C VAL A 34 4.55 11.48 11.39
N SER A 35 5.27 12.50 10.94
CA SER A 35 6.16 13.30 11.77
C SER A 35 6.05 14.77 11.37
N HIS A 36 6.13 15.66 12.36
CA HIS A 36 6.13 17.10 12.13
C HIS A 36 7.57 17.58 11.87
N GLN A 37 7.79 18.20 10.72
CA GLN A 37 9.05 18.84 10.36
C GLN A 37 8.80 20.34 10.16
N GLY A 38 8.94 21.11 11.25
CA GLY A 38 8.50 22.51 11.28
C GLY A 38 6.98 22.59 11.06
N ASP A 39 6.56 23.37 10.07
CA ASP A 39 5.14 23.54 9.71
C ASP A 39 4.62 22.46 8.75
N SER A 40 5.46 21.49 8.36
CA SER A 40 5.09 20.42 7.42
C SER A 40 4.83 19.10 8.13
N ILE A 41 3.84 18.35 7.66
CA ILE A 41 3.60 16.95 8.05
C ILE A 41 4.21 16.06 6.98
N VAL A 42 5.16 15.22 7.37
CA VAL A 42 5.83 14.25 6.49
C VAL A 42 5.61 12.83 7.00
N PHE A 43 5.79 11.83 6.16
CA PHE A 43 5.80 10.45 6.65
C PHE A 43 7.01 10.22 7.55
N ASN A 44 6.80 9.46 8.62
CA ASN A 44 7.89 9.01 9.45
C ASN A 44 8.84 8.13 8.60
N PRO A 45 10.16 8.40 8.58
CA PRO A 45 11.11 7.60 7.79
C PRO A 45 11.08 6.09 8.10
N ILE A 46 10.70 5.72 9.32
CA ILE A 46 10.50 4.32 9.71
C ILE A 46 9.28 3.75 9.01
N PHE A 47 8.16 4.49 9.04
CA PHE A 47 6.95 4.11 8.33
C PHE A 47 7.18 4.03 6.81
N GLU A 48 7.90 4.98 6.21
CA GLU A 48 8.26 4.94 4.79
C GLU A 48 9.03 3.67 4.42
N LYS A 49 10.02 3.28 5.24
CA LYS A 49 10.77 2.03 5.02
C LYS A 49 9.88 0.81 5.19
N HIS A 50 8.89 0.87 6.08
CA HIS A 50 7.95 -0.22 6.34
C HIS A 50 6.99 -0.44 5.17
N VAL A 51 6.33 0.63 4.70
CA VAL A 51 5.37 0.55 3.59
C VAL A 51 6.05 0.16 2.27
N ARG A 52 7.35 0.44 2.08
CA ARG A 52 8.08 0.01 0.89
C ARG A 52 8.35 -1.51 0.83
N LYS A 53 8.19 -2.25 1.93
CA LYS A 53 8.37 -3.71 1.96
C LYS A 53 7.03 -4.39 1.74
N LEU A 54 6.87 -5.07 0.61
CA LEU A 54 5.63 -5.78 0.27
C LEU A 54 5.28 -6.90 1.25
N ASP A 55 6.28 -7.50 1.89
CA ASP A 55 6.10 -8.50 2.95
C ASP A 55 5.31 -7.95 4.15
N ASN A 56 5.24 -6.63 4.31
CA ASN A 56 4.43 -5.97 5.34
C ASN A 56 2.98 -5.71 4.91
N TRP A 57 2.55 -6.20 3.76
CA TRP A 57 1.23 -5.92 3.20
C TRP A 57 0.37 -7.18 3.25
N THR A 58 -0.89 -7.00 3.61
CA THR A 58 -1.93 -8.02 3.48
C THR A 58 -2.90 -7.56 2.41
N VAL A 59 -3.21 -8.43 1.45
CA VAL A 59 -4.19 -8.15 0.39
C VAL A 59 -5.27 -9.21 0.41
N SER A 60 -6.53 -8.78 0.38
CA SER A 60 -7.70 -9.65 0.40
C SER A 60 -7.80 -10.49 -0.89
N GLY A 61 -8.41 -11.68 -0.79
CA GLY A 61 -8.58 -12.58 -1.93
C GLY A 61 -9.45 -12.00 -3.05
N GLN A 62 -10.37 -11.08 -2.75
CA GLN A 62 -11.21 -10.41 -3.76
C GLN A 62 -10.40 -9.53 -4.71
N PHE A 63 -9.20 -9.10 -4.28
CA PHE A 63 -8.27 -8.32 -5.09
C PHE A 63 -7.57 -9.13 -6.19
N ARG A 64 -7.60 -10.47 -6.10
CA ARG A 64 -6.95 -11.36 -7.07
C ARG A 64 -7.49 -11.20 -8.49
N ASP A 65 -8.80 -10.95 -8.63
CA ASP A 65 -9.44 -10.88 -9.94
C ASP A 65 -9.21 -9.52 -10.63
N TYR A 66 -8.92 -8.47 -9.85
CA TYR A 66 -8.75 -7.11 -10.34
C TYR A 66 -7.29 -6.70 -10.56
N LEU A 67 -6.36 -7.15 -9.71
CA LEU A 67 -4.92 -6.88 -9.83
C LEU A 67 -4.10 -8.15 -9.50
N PRO A 68 -4.14 -9.18 -10.38
CA PRO A 68 -3.38 -10.41 -10.18
C PRO A 68 -1.86 -10.16 -10.12
N GLU A 69 -1.34 -9.15 -10.83
CA GLU A 69 0.07 -8.75 -10.80
C GLU A 69 0.54 -8.32 -9.41
N MET A 70 -0.32 -7.66 -8.62
CA MET A 70 0.01 -7.22 -7.27
C MET A 70 0.04 -8.39 -6.29
N MET A 71 -0.88 -9.36 -6.44
CA MET A 71 -0.85 -10.60 -5.67
C MET A 71 0.44 -11.40 -5.92
N ALA A 72 0.86 -11.50 -7.18
CA ALA A 72 2.11 -12.15 -7.54
C ALA A 72 3.33 -11.40 -6.96
N ALA A 73 3.34 -10.07 -6.96
CA ALA A 73 4.42 -9.28 -6.39
C ALA A 73 4.54 -9.41 -4.86
N ILE A 74 3.41 -9.57 -4.15
CA ILE A 74 3.37 -9.66 -2.68
C ILE A 74 3.63 -11.09 -2.18
N TYR A 75 3.03 -12.10 -2.82
CA TYR A 75 3.08 -13.50 -2.35
C TYR A 75 3.95 -14.42 -3.21
N GLY A 76 4.43 -13.97 -4.37
CA GLY A 76 5.18 -14.80 -5.33
C GLY A 76 6.68 -14.86 -5.11
N ARG A 77 7.16 -14.65 -3.88
CA ARG A 77 8.58 -14.78 -3.52
C ARG A 77 8.88 -16.13 -2.90
#